data_AF-A0A2W6I910-F1
#
_entry.id   AF-A0A2W6I910-F1
#
_cell.length_a   1.000
_cell.length_b   1.000
_cell.length_c   1.000
_cell.angle_alpha   90.00
_cell.angle_beta   90.00
_cell.angle_gamma   90.00
#
_symmetry.space_group_name_H-M   'P 1'
#
loop_
_entity.id
_entity.type
_entity.pdbx_description
1 polymer ?
#
loop_
_entity_poly.entity_id
_entity_poly.type
_entity_poly.pdbx_seq_one_letter_code
_entity_poly.pdbx_strand_id
1 'polypeptide(L)'
;MLNVVIVAALAAGPAASVPYADCLLSNIQPGLSDRAVQLVQQACASKHPESYVASAELERTYSAQRQARFDADRAAAERAANAAASAAQAAAEREAARAQGAKAK
;
A
#
# COMPACT_ATOMS: atom_id res chain seq x y z
N MET A 1 -8.49 -29.42 6.25
CA MET A 1 -8.04 -28.93 7.57
C MET A 1 -6.58 -29.34 7.75
N LEU A 2 -5.63 -28.52 7.31
CA LEU A 2 -4.22 -28.64 7.70
C LEU A 2 -3.66 -27.23 7.83
N ASN A 3 -3.55 -26.82 9.09
CA ASN A 3 -3.06 -25.53 9.54
C ASN A 3 -1.52 -25.53 9.53
N VAL A 4 -0.97 -24.38 9.19
CA VAL A 4 0.11 -23.69 9.94
C VAL A 4 1.46 -24.42 10.05
N VAL A 5 2.42 -23.99 9.22
CA VAL A 5 3.85 -23.80 9.58
C VAL A 5 4.33 -22.60 8.72
N ILE A 6 4.38 -21.36 9.22
CA ILE A 6 5.47 -20.74 10.02
C ILE A 6 6.77 -20.69 9.16
N VAL A 7 7.46 -19.59 8.89
CA VAL A 7 7.47 -18.21 9.40
C VAL A 7 8.10 -17.33 8.33
N ALA A 8 7.60 -16.10 8.20
CA ALA A 8 8.20 -15.05 7.38
C ALA A 8 9.65 -14.80 7.84
N ALA A 9 10.61 -15.27 7.06
CA ALA A 9 12.00 -14.80 7.14
C ALA A 9 12.10 -13.46 6.39
N LEU A 10 11.59 -12.39 7.00
CA LEU A 10 11.88 -11.04 6.54
C LEU A 10 12.32 -10.17 7.71
N ALA A 11 13.57 -9.71 7.60
CA ALA A 11 14.13 -8.54 8.27
C ALA A 11 14.38 -8.61 9.79
N ALA A 12 15.27 -9.52 10.20
CA ALA A 12 16.16 -9.25 11.32
C ALA A 12 17.62 -9.38 10.86
N GLY A 13 17.99 -8.59 9.82
CA GLY A 13 19.38 -8.16 9.75
C GLY A 13 19.68 -7.35 11.02
N PRO A 14 20.93 -7.30 11.51
CA PRO A 14 21.27 -6.43 12.63
C PRO A 14 20.65 -5.07 12.30
N ALA A 15 19.83 -4.54 13.21
CA ALA A 15 19.29 -3.20 13.07
C ALA A 15 20.52 -2.30 12.98
N ALA A 16 20.94 -2.01 11.75
CA ALA A 16 22.00 -1.06 11.50
C ALA A 16 21.57 0.17 12.28
N SER A 17 22.44 0.71 13.13
CA SER A 17 22.14 1.96 13.81
C SER A 17 21.56 2.91 12.77
N VAL A 18 20.40 3.50 13.04
CA VAL A 18 19.77 4.46 12.13
C VAL A 18 19.87 5.85 12.79
N PRO A 19 21.08 6.44 12.90
CA PRO A 19 21.30 7.68 13.63
C PRO A 19 20.34 8.81 13.27
N TYR A 20 19.94 8.90 11.98
CA TYR A 20 18.96 9.88 11.54
C TYR A 20 17.59 9.64 12.19
N ALA A 21 17.07 8.40 12.14
CA ALA A 21 15.77 8.07 12.73
C ALA A 21 15.78 8.19 14.26
N ASP A 22 16.85 7.74 14.92
CA ASP A 22 16.98 7.88 16.38
C ASP A 22 17.02 9.36 16.81
N CYS A 23 17.70 10.20 16.03
CA CYS A 23 17.70 11.66 16.24
C CYS A 23 16.29 12.25 16.11
N LEU A 24 15.52 11.84 15.10
CA LEU A 24 14.12 12.29 14.95
C LEU A 24 13.25 11.85 16.13
N LEU A 25 13.30 10.57 16.50
CA LEU A 25 12.48 10.01 17.57
C LEU A 25 12.78 10.64 18.94
N SER A 26 14.01 11.09 19.14
CA SER A 26 14.43 11.77 20.38
C SER A 26 13.96 13.22 20.46
N ASN A 27 13.66 13.87 19.33
CA ASN A 27 13.42 15.31 19.26
C ASN A 27 12.02 15.70 18.77
N ILE A 28 11.33 14.83 18.03
CA ILE A 28 9.96 15.06 17.59
C ILE A 28 8.99 14.61 18.69
N GLN A 29 8.28 15.57 19.28
CA GLN A 29 7.26 15.34 20.29
C GLN A 29 5.87 15.76 19.78
N PRO A 30 4.78 15.18 20.30
CA PRO A 30 3.43 15.66 20.03
C PRO A 30 3.30 17.15 20.39
N GLY A 31 2.57 17.91 19.57
CA GLY A 31 2.34 19.34 19.80
C GLY A 31 3.39 20.27 19.19
N LEU A 32 4.44 19.75 18.55
CA LEU A 32 5.31 20.55 17.70
C LEU A 32 4.54 21.05 16.47
N SER A 33 4.80 22.29 16.07
CA SER A 33 4.31 22.81 14.79
C SER A 33 5.06 22.15 13.63
N ASP A 34 4.44 22.10 12.45
CA ASP A 34 5.07 21.57 11.24
C ASP A 34 6.42 22.24 10.95
N ARG A 35 6.53 23.54 11.21
CA ARG A 35 7.79 24.28 11.06
C ARG A 35 8.85 23.78 12.03
N ALA A 36 8.50 23.51 13.29
CA ALA A 36 9.45 22.98 14.27
C ALA A 36 9.90 21.56 13.90
N VAL A 37 8.97 20.72 13.42
CA VAL A 37 9.29 19.39 12.92
C VAL A 37 10.27 19.46 11.74
N GLN A 38 10.05 20.35 10.78
CA GLN A 38 10.97 20.54 9.65
C GLN A 38 12.38 20.97 10.10
N LEU A 39 12.48 21.86 11.09
CA LEU A 39 13.78 22.29 11.64
C LEU A 39 14.52 21.14 12.31
N VAL A 40 13.82 20.30 13.08
CA VAL A 40 14.39 19.09 13.68
C VAL A 40 14.87 18.12 12.61
N GLN A 41 14.09 17.90 11.55
CA GLN A 41 14.49 17.05 10.44
C GLN A 41 15.77 17.57 9.76
N GLN A 42 15.85 18.87 9.48
CA GLN A 42 17.04 19.48 8.89
C GLN A 42 18.27 19.35 9.80
N ALA A 43 18.11 19.56 11.11
CA ALA A 43 19.19 19.41 12.09
C ALA A 43 19.68 17.96 12.20
N CYS A 44 18.76 16.99 12.21
CA CYS A 44 19.13 15.57 12.24
C CYS A 44 19.78 15.13 10.92
N ALA A 45 19.30 15.63 9.77
CA ALA A 45 19.88 15.33 8.46
C ALA A 45 21.30 15.89 8.33
N SER A 46 21.57 17.11 8.83
CA SER A 46 22.92 17.69 8.79
C SER A 46 23.90 16.97 9.72
N LYS A 47 23.41 16.46 10.86
CA LYS A 47 24.22 15.68 11.81
C LYS A 47 24.53 14.26 11.31
N HIS A 48 23.61 13.67 10.54
CA HIS A 48 23.69 12.28 10.10
C HIS A 48 23.39 12.13 8.58
N PRO A 49 24.22 12.72 7.70
CA PRO A 49 23.91 12.83 6.27
C PRO A 49 23.81 11.48 5.55
N GLU A 50 24.70 10.53 5.82
CA GLU A 50 24.66 9.20 5.18
C GLU A 50 23.43 8.40 5.62
N SER A 51 23.11 8.41 6.93
CA SER A 51 21.93 7.75 7.48
C SER A 51 20.63 8.38 6.95
N TYR A 52 20.63 9.70 6.73
CA TYR A 52 19.53 10.41 6.08
C TYR A 52 19.33 9.94 4.63
N VAL A 53 20.41 9.86 3.83
CA VAL A 53 20.33 9.39 2.44
C VAL A 53 19.80 7.95 2.37
N ALA A 54 20.32 7.05 3.21
CA ALA A 54 19.85 5.67 3.28
C ALA A 54 18.36 5.59 3.67
N SER A 55 17.92 6.42 4.63
CA SER A 55 16.51 6.50 5.03
C SER A 55 15.62 7.01 3.89
N ALA A 56 16.08 8.01 3.14
CA ALA A 56 15.34 8.56 2.01
C ALA A 56 15.21 7.55 0.85
N GLU A 57 16.25 6.77 0.57
CA GLU A 57 16.22 5.71 -0.44
C GLU A 57 15.26 4.57 -0.04
N LEU A 58 15.25 4.21 1.25
CA LEU A 58 14.32 3.24 1.80
C LEU A 58 12.86 3.69 1.63
N GLU A 59 12.54 4.94 1.97
CA GLU A 59 11.19 5.49 1.81
C GLU A 59 10.75 5.52 0.35
N ARG A 60 11.66 5.87 -0.58
CA ARG A 60 11.39 5.81 -2.02
C ARG A 60 11.03 4.39 -2.47
N THR A 61 11.79 3.39 -2.01
CA THR A 61 11.59 1.99 -2.36
C THR A 61 10.25 1.48 -1.85
N TYR A 62 9.94 1.73 -0.57
CA TYR A 62 8.65 1.33 0.00
C TYR A 62 7.48 2.08 -0.64
N SER A 63 7.63 3.36 -0.96
CA SER A 63 6.61 4.13 -1.66
C SER A 63 6.30 3.54 -3.03
N ALA A 64 7.32 3.19 -3.82
CA ALA A 64 7.15 2.55 -5.12
C ALA A 64 6.47 1.17 -4.99
N GLN A 65 6.85 0.38 -3.98
CA GLN A 65 6.24 -0.92 -3.71
C GLN A 65 4.76 -0.79 -3.33
N ARG A 66 4.42 0.16 -2.44
CA ARG A 66 3.03 0.45 -2.06
C ARG A 66 2.21 0.87 -3.26
N GLN A 67 2.75 1.77 -4.10
CA GLN A 67 2.07 2.22 -5.31
C GLN A 67 1.78 1.05 -6.25
N ALA A 68 2.77 0.20 -6.53
CA ALA A 68 2.60 -0.97 -7.38
C ALA A 68 1.52 -1.93 -6.84
N ARG A 69 1.44 -2.09 -5.51
CA ARG A 69 0.39 -2.89 -4.87
C ARG A 69 -0.99 -2.27 -5.05
N PHE A 70 -1.13 -0.97 -4.82
CA PHE A 70 -2.41 -0.27 -5.03
C PHE A 70 -2.87 -0.34 -6.49
N ASP A 71 -1.93 -0.22 -7.43
CA ASP A 71 -2.25 -0.35 -8.86
C ASP A 71 -2.69 -1.77 -9.23
N ALA A 72 -2.05 -2.79 -8.67
CA ALA A 72 -2.46 -4.19 -8.84
C ALA A 72 -3.85 -4.46 -8.23
N ASP A 73 -4.12 -3.95 -7.03
CA ASP A 73 -5.40 -4.08 -6.34
C ASP A 73 -6.51 -3.35 -7.13
N ARG A 74 -6.21 -2.16 -7.65
CA ARG A 74 -7.12 -1.40 -8.52
C ARG A 74 -7.46 -2.18 -9.80
N ALA A 75 -6.45 -2.70 -10.49
CA ALA A 75 -6.67 -3.49 -11.71
C ALA A 75 -7.45 -4.79 -11.44
N ALA A 76 -7.24 -5.42 -10.28
CA ALA A 76 -8.03 -6.58 -9.86
C ALA A 76 -9.49 -6.21 -9.60
N ALA A 77 -9.75 -5.11 -8.90
CA ALA A 77 -11.09 -4.60 -8.65
C ALA A 77 -11.82 -4.22 -9.95
N GLU A 78 -11.14 -3.56 -10.88
CA GLU A 78 -11.69 -3.20 -12.21
C GLU A 78 -12.08 -4.47 -13.00
N ARG A 79 -11.23 -5.50 -13.03
CA ARG A 79 -11.56 -6.78 -13.68
C ARG A 79 -12.75 -7.48 -13.03
N ALA A 80 -12.82 -7.49 -11.70
CA ALA A 80 -13.93 -8.09 -10.97
C ALA A 80 -15.26 -7.36 -11.24
N ALA A 81 -15.23 -6.01 -11.25
CA ALA A 81 -16.38 -5.18 -11.56
C ALA A 81 -16.88 -5.43 -13.00
N ASN A 82 -15.97 -5.47 -13.97
CA ASN A 82 -16.31 -5.76 -15.37
C ASN A 82 -16.93 -7.16 -15.53
N ALA A 83 -16.35 -8.18 -14.87
CA ALA A 83 -16.91 -9.53 -14.89
C ALA A 83 -18.32 -9.60 -14.29
N ALA A 84 -18.55 -8.88 -13.18
CA ALA A 84 -19.87 -8.80 -12.56
C ALA A 84 -20.88 -8.09 -13.47
N ALA A 85 -20.48 -7.00 -14.13
CA ALA A 85 -21.32 -6.29 -15.10
C ALA A 85 -21.70 -7.19 -16.29
N SER A 86 -20.73 -7.92 -16.87
CA SER A 86 -21.01 -8.86 -17.96
C SER A 86 -21.92 -10.00 -17.53
N ALA A 87 -21.75 -10.54 -16.31
CA ALA A 87 -22.63 -11.58 -15.77
C ALA A 87 -24.07 -11.08 -15.57
N ALA A 88 -24.23 -9.86 -15.05
CA ALA A 88 -25.54 -9.23 -14.88
C ALA A 88 -26.23 -9.00 -16.23
N GLN A 89 -25.50 -8.51 -17.24
CA GLN A 89 -26.03 -8.34 -18.58
C GLN A 89 -26.48 -9.68 -19.19
N ALA A 90 -25.65 -10.71 -19.12
CA ALA A 90 -25.99 -12.04 -19.63
C ALA A 90 -27.22 -12.65 -18.92
N ALA A 91 -27.40 -12.39 -17.63
CA ALA A 91 -28.59 -12.81 -16.90
C ALA A 91 -29.84 -12.07 -17.41
N ALA A 92 -29.77 -10.75 -17.57
CA ALA A 92 -30.86 -9.94 -18.09
C ALA A 92 -31.28 -10.36 -19.52
N GLU A 93 -30.31 -10.64 -20.40
CA GLU A 93 -30.56 -11.12 -21.76
C GLU A 93 -31.28 -12.48 -21.77
N ARG A 94 -30.87 -13.40 -20.89
CA ARG A 94 -31.54 -14.71 -20.75
C ARG A 94 -32.98 -14.57 -20.26
N GLU A 95 -33.24 -13.67 -19.33
CA GLU A 95 -34.60 -13.40 -18.84
C GLU A 95 -35.47 -12.75 -19.91
N ALA A 96 -34.93 -11.77 -20.65
CA ALA A 96 -35.62 -11.16 -21.78
C ALA A 96 -35.99 -12.19 -22.86
N ALA A 97 -35.07 -13.08 -23.21
CA ALA A 97 -35.32 -14.15 -24.18
C ALA A 97 -36.42 -15.13 -23.70
N ARG A 98 -36.41 -15.50 -22.41
CA ARG A 98 -37.47 -16.34 -21.81
C ARG A 98 -38.83 -15.66 -21.88
N ALA A 99 -38.90 -14.36 -21.56
CA ALA A 99 -40.14 -13.60 -21.60
C ALA A 99 -40.70 -13.45 -23.03
N GLN A 100 -39.85 -13.29 -24.04
CA GLN A 100 -40.26 -13.22 -25.44
C GLN A 100 -40.76 -14.58 -25.96
N GLY A 101 -40.05 -15.67 -25.66
CA GLY A 101 -40.46 -17.03 -26.04
C GLY A 101 -41.79 -17.47 -25.41
N ALA A 102 -42.10 -16.98 -24.21
CA ALA A 102 -43.39 -17.24 -23.55
C ALA A 102 -44.57 -16.48 -24.19
N LYS A 103 -44.33 -15.32 -24.82
CA LYS A 103 -45.36 -14.55 -25.53
C LYS A 103 -45.64 -15.04 -26.95
N ALA A 104 -44.73 -15.81 -27.53
CA ALA A 104 -44.83 -16.32 -28.90
C ALA A 104 -45.54 -17.69 -29.00
N LYS A 105 -45.92 -18.30 -27.87
CA LYS A 105 -46.76 -19.49 -27.75
C LYS A 105 -48.18 -19.09 -27.37
#